data_AF-A0A4W3IXZ8-F1
#
_entry.id   AF-A0A4W3IXZ8-F1
#
_cell.length_a   1.000
_cell.length_b   1.000
_cell.length_c   1.000
_cell.angle_alpha   90.00
_cell.angle_beta   90.00
_cell.angle_gamma   90.00
#
_symmetry.space_group_name_H-M   'P 1'
#
loop_
_entity.id
_entity.type
_entity.pdbx_description
1 polymer ?
#
loop_
_entity_poly.entity_id
_entity_poly.type
_entity_poly.pdbx_seq_one_letter_code
_entity_poly.pdbx_strand_id
1 'polypeptide(L)'
;MESFVHTGTFLLLVIAQVPLTGAQVQSCTQNGVTHNDKDVWKSDSCVLCVCDNGLVVCDEIICRTVHCFNAEIPLGECCPICPDSLP
;
A
#
# COMPACT_ATOMS: atom_id res chain seq x y z
N MET A 1 -36.94 -21.61 -36.67
CA MET A 1 -36.20 -22.88 -36.64
C MET A 1 -35.19 -22.77 -37.77
N GLU A 2 -33.97 -22.27 -37.59
CA GLU A 2 -32.95 -22.55 -36.56
C GLU A 2 -32.02 -21.31 -36.43
N SER A 3 -32.01 -20.59 -35.32
CA SER A 3 -31.07 -20.73 -34.18
C SER A 3 -29.56 -20.49 -34.44
N PHE A 4 -29.07 -20.28 -35.67
CA PHE A 4 -27.62 -20.11 -35.90
C PHE A 4 -27.07 -18.69 -35.73
N VAL A 5 -27.90 -17.66 -35.93
CA VAL A 5 -27.48 -16.27 -35.66
C VAL A 5 -27.35 -16.02 -34.16
N HIS A 6 -28.06 -16.80 -33.34
CA HIS A 6 -28.01 -16.66 -31.89
C HIS A 6 -26.65 -17.09 -31.34
N THR A 7 -26.03 -18.16 -31.84
CA THR A 7 -24.75 -18.66 -31.29
C THR A 7 -23.59 -17.69 -31.52
N GLY A 8 -23.50 -17.10 -32.72
CA GLY A 8 -22.45 -16.14 -33.09
C GLY A 8 -22.67 -14.75 -32.50
N THR A 9 -23.91 -14.26 -32.54
CA THR A 9 -24.26 -12.96 -31.94
C THR A 9 -24.27 -13.03 -30.41
N PHE A 10 -24.68 -14.15 -29.79
CA PHE A 10 -24.50 -14.35 -28.35
C PHE A 10 -23.04 -14.34 -27.98
N LEU A 11 -22.17 -15.06 -28.68
CA LEU A 11 -20.75 -15.06 -28.34
C LEU A 11 -20.20 -13.62 -28.35
N LEU A 12 -20.48 -12.85 -29.42
CA LEU A 12 -20.07 -11.45 -29.58
C LEU A 12 -20.64 -10.51 -28.51
N LEU A 13 -21.92 -10.68 -28.14
CA LEU A 13 -22.54 -9.92 -27.05
C LEU A 13 -21.91 -10.29 -25.70
N VAL A 14 -21.63 -11.57 -25.46
CA VAL A 14 -21.00 -12.04 -24.21
C VAL A 14 -19.59 -11.44 -24.06
N ILE A 15 -18.76 -11.34 -25.12
CA ILE A 15 -17.43 -10.68 -25.05
C ILE A 15 -17.54 -9.18 -24.75
N ALA A 16 -18.60 -8.51 -25.21
CA ALA A 16 -18.86 -7.09 -24.92
C ALA A 16 -19.42 -6.89 -23.49
N GLN A 17 -19.95 -7.94 -22.88
CA GLN A 17 -20.57 -7.95 -21.55
C GLN A 17 -19.68 -8.56 -20.47
N VAL A 18 -18.61 -9.28 -20.81
CA VAL A 18 -17.56 -9.61 -19.85
C VAL A 18 -16.98 -8.26 -19.43
N PRO A 19 -17.23 -7.76 -18.20
CA PRO A 19 -16.39 -6.69 -17.74
C PRO A 19 -14.99 -7.32 -17.77
N LEU A 20 -14.07 -6.69 -18.47
CA LEU A 20 -12.64 -6.91 -18.26
C LEU A 20 -12.33 -6.40 -16.84
N THR A 21 -12.98 -6.94 -15.79
CA THR A 21 -12.42 -6.95 -14.46
C THR A 21 -11.23 -7.90 -14.53
N GLY A 22 -10.21 -7.50 -15.30
CA GLY A 22 -8.85 -7.87 -14.99
C GLY A 22 -8.71 -7.58 -13.51
N ALA A 23 -8.11 -8.53 -12.79
CA ALA A 23 -7.78 -8.39 -11.38
C ALA A 23 -7.41 -6.92 -11.15
N GLN A 24 -8.29 -6.17 -10.49
CA GLN A 24 -8.08 -4.75 -10.30
C GLN A 24 -6.85 -4.74 -9.41
N VAL A 25 -5.68 -4.43 -9.99
CA VAL A 25 -4.42 -4.38 -9.24
C VAL A 25 -4.61 -3.23 -8.28
N GLN A 26 -5.07 -3.59 -7.07
CA GLN A 26 -5.32 -2.63 -6.03
C GLN A 26 -3.98 -1.99 -5.72
N SER A 27 -3.95 -0.68 -5.88
CA SER A 27 -2.77 0.14 -5.70
C SER A 27 -3.19 1.48 -5.16
N CYS A 28 -2.28 2.12 -4.45
CA CYS A 28 -2.49 3.39 -3.81
C CYS A 28 -1.48 4.39 -4.35
N THR A 29 -1.90 5.62 -4.60
CA THR A 29 -0.97 6.71 -4.96
C THR A 29 -0.89 7.71 -3.82
N GLN A 30 0.31 7.90 -3.27
CA GLN A 30 0.60 8.92 -2.26
C GLN A 30 1.77 9.76 -2.74
N ASN A 31 1.62 11.10 -2.75
CA ASN A 31 2.65 12.04 -3.17
C ASN A 31 3.26 11.75 -4.56
N GLY A 32 2.45 11.19 -5.48
CA GLY A 32 2.88 10.82 -6.83
C GLY A 32 3.64 9.48 -6.93
N VAL A 33 3.82 8.76 -5.82
CA VAL A 33 4.38 7.41 -5.79
C VAL A 33 3.24 6.40 -5.73
N THR A 34 3.30 5.38 -6.58
CA THR A 34 2.33 4.28 -6.60
C THR A 34 2.87 3.10 -5.79
N HIS A 35 2.06 2.63 -4.85
CA HIS A 35 2.30 1.48 -3.99
C HIS A 35 1.29 0.38 -4.33
N ASN A 36 1.73 -0.88 -4.34
CA ASN A 36 0.85 -2.02 -4.53
C ASN A 36 -0.01 -2.26 -3.28
N ASP A 37 -1.09 -3.02 -3.42
CA ASP A 37 -1.85 -3.51 -2.26
C ASP A 37 -0.92 -4.25 -1.29
N LYS A 38 -1.13 -3.96 0.00
CA LYS A 38 -0.33 -4.43 1.14
C LYS A 38 1.10 -3.91 1.22
N ASP A 39 1.53 -3.03 0.31
CA ASP A 39 2.81 -2.32 0.50
C ASP A 39 2.73 -1.50 1.78
N VAL A 40 3.83 -1.51 2.54
CA VAL A 40 4.03 -0.73 3.76
C VAL A 40 5.23 0.18 3.54
N TRP A 41 5.08 1.48 3.82
CA TRP A 41 6.15 2.46 3.64
C TRP A 41 6.12 3.56 4.70
N LYS A 42 7.27 4.17 4.96
CA LYS A 42 7.38 5.39 5.78
C LYS A 42 7.11 6.61 4.89
N SER A 43 6.05 7.36 5.16
CA SER A 43 5.77 8.63 4.45
C SER A 43 6.52 9.81 5.06
N ASP A 44 6.81 9.71 6.35
CA ASP A 44 7.67 10.60 7.14
C ASP A 44 8.49 9.75 8.12
N SER A 45 9.47 10.33 8.78
CA SER A 45 10.25 9.76 9.88
C SER A 45 9.38 9.00 10.89
N CYS A 46 8.24 9.59 11.29
CA CYS A 46 7.33 9.08 12.32
C CYS A 46 5.97 8.58 11.81
N VAL A 47 5.76 8.41 10.50
CA VAL A 47 4.46 7.97 9.95
C VAL A 47 4.64 6.75 9.08
N LEU A 48 3.91 5.69 9.42
CA LEU A 48 3.89 4.44 8.66
C LEU A 48 2.54 4.30 7.95
N CYS A 49 2.59 4.09 6.64
CA CYS A 49 1.41 3.91 5.82
C CYS A 49 1.37 2.49 5.23
N VAL A 50 0.15 2.00 5.01
CA VAL A 50 -0.14 0.77 4.27
C VAL A 50 -1.16 1.06 3.18
N CYS A 51 -1.00 0.42 2.03
CA CYS A 51 -2.04 0.38 1.02
C CYS A 51 -2.97 -0.79 1.33
N ASP A 52 -4.21 -0.50 1.70
CA ASP A 52 -5.24 -1.52 1.91
C ASP A 52 -6.34 -1.39 0.87
N ASN A 53 -6.36 -2.30 -0.08
CA ASN A 53 -7.40 -2.42 -1.10
C ASN A 53 -7.63 -1.13 -1.92
N GLY A 54 -6.57 -0.35 -2.17
CA GLY A 54 -6.62 0.94 -2.87
C GLY A 54 -6.84 2.16 -1.97
N LEU A 55 -6.93 1.96 -0.65
CA LEU A 55 -6.96 3.03 0.34
C LEU A 55 -5.61 3.14 1.05
N VAL A 56 -5.08 4.36 1.15
CA VAL A 56 -3.91 4.64 1.99
C VAL A 56 -4.37 4.80 3.44
N VAL A 57 -3.89 3.94 4.33
CA VAL A 57 -4.11 4.02 5.77
C VAL A 57 -2.77 4.30 6.45
N CYS A 58 -2.69 5.37 7.24
CA CYS A 58 -1.46 5.76 7.93
C CYS A 58 -1.68 5.82 9.44
N ASP A 59 -0.62 5.51 10.17
CA ASP A 59 -0.57 5.59 11.62
C ASP A 59 0.75 6.24 12.09
N GLU A 60 0.71 6.85 13.27
CA GLU A 60 1.86 7.53 13.88
C GLU A 60 2.70 6.54 14.70
N ILE A 61 4.02 6.62 14.55
CA ILE A 61 4.97 5.81 15.31
C ILE A 61 5.09 6.39 16.72
N ILE A 62 4.63 5.63 17.72
CA ILE A 62 4.79 5.99 19.13
C ILE A 62 6.10 5.40 19.65
N CYS A 63 7.02 6.28 20.05
CA CYS A 63 8.31 5.87 20.58
C CYS A 63 8.26 5.47 22.05
N ARG A 64 9.09 4.50 22.42
CA ARG A 64 9.33 4.16 23.83
C ARG A 64 10.17 5.26 24.48
N THR A 65 9.88 5.58 25.73
CA THR A 65 10.75 6.43 26.55
C THR A 65 12.09 5.74 26.82
N VAL A 66 13.18 6.43 26.54
CA VAL A 66 14.54 6.01 26.87
C VAL A 66 15.09 6.79 28.06
N HIS A 67 15.94 6.16 28.87
CA HIS A 67 16.53 6.74 30.07
C HIS A 67 18.06 6.76 29.98
N CYS A 68 18.61 7.53 29.06
CA CYS A 68 20.04 7.77 28.93
C CYS A 68 20.30 9.26 28.67
N PHE A 69 21.48 9.74 29.07
CA PHE A 69 21.83 11.16 28.97
C PHE A 69 22.13 11.60 27.52
N ASN A 70 22.59 10.68 26.69
CA ASN A 70 23.06 10.89 25.32
C ASN A 70 22.13 10.25 24.28
N ALA A 71 20.82 10.30 24.52
CA ALA A 71 19.84 9.82 23.55
C ALA A 71 19.96 10.62 22.24
N GLU A 72 19.99 9.92 21.12
CA GLU A 72 20.08 10.53 19.79
C GLU A 72 19.04 9.94 18.84
N ILE A 73 18.52 10.77 17.92
CA ILE A 73 17.59 10.32 16.87
C ILE A 73 18.41 10.18 15.58
N PRO A 74 18.62 8.95 15.06
CA PRO A 74 19.34 8.75 13.81
C PRO A 74 18.66 9.45 12.64
N LEU A 75 19.44 9.82 11.61
CA LEU A 75 18.91 10.49 10.42
C LEU A 75 17.87 9.59 9.72
N GLY A 76 16.65 10.09 9.57
CA GLY A 76 15.55 9.37 8.93
C GLY A 76 14.76 8.43 9.85
N GLU A 77 15.11 8.37 11.14
CA GLU A 77 14.37 7.59 12.14
C GLU A 77 13.47 8.49 13.01
N CYS A 78 12.38 7.90 13.51
CA CYS A 78 11.47 8.60 14.43
C CYS A 78 12.02 8.61 15.86
N CYS A 79 12.54 7.46 16.31
CA CYS A 79 12.71 7.20 17.73
C CYS A 79 14.15 7.39 18.19
N PRO A 80 14.34 7.93 19.41
CA PRO A 80 15.65 8.06 19.99
C PRO A 80 16.21 6.69 20.36
N ILE A 81 17.52 6.53 20.18
CA ILE A 81 18.30 5.40 20.65
C ILE A 81 19.28 5.86 21.72
N CYS A 82 19.62 4.95 22.64
CA CYS A 82 20.78 5.13 23.49
C CYS A 82 21.98 4.54 22.77
N PRO A 83 23.01 5.31 22.42
CA PRO A 83 24.23 4.74 21.86
C PRO A 83 24.89 3.89 22.94
N ASP A 84 25.18 2.63 22.60
CA ASP A 84 25.90 1.72 23.49
C ASP A 84 27.32 2.26 23.70
N SER A 85 27.52 3.05 24.76
CA SER A 85 28.86 3.36 25.24
C SER A 85 29.28 2.28 26.24
N LEU A 86 29.70 1.11 25.74
CA LEU A 86 30.48 0.11 26.49
C LEU A 86 31.40 -0.64 25.52
N PRO A 87 32.71 -0.40 25.64
CA PRO A 87 33.61 -1.46 26.11
C PRO A 87 33.90 -1.37 27.61
#